data_AF-A0A1F9KIU2-F1
#
_entry.id   AF-A0A1F9KIU2-F1
#
_cell.length_a   1.000
_cell.length_b   1.000
_cell.length_c   1.000
_cell.angle_alpha   90.00
_cell.angle_beta   90.00
_cell.angle_gamma   90.00
#
_symmetry.space_group_name_H-M   'P 1'
#
loop_
_entity.id
_entity.type
_entity.pdbx_description
1 polymer ?
#
loop_
_entity_poly.entity_id
_entity_poly.type
_entity_poly.pdbx_seq_one_letter_code
_entity_poly.pdbx_strand_id
1 'polypeptide(L)'
;MVNPDLLSAARRYAAATGLAGTARAAERRDRYERIASRERKLILDTIKQAGLVYTRVERWEETANGTAFEMEPLGQASAREEVVTLLRTQVCPQTFFAEHLRDRLSTFMGQSVEQVDRLYRTTLGFPVPLKDDMVAGAIRLLVEDSDSRTLGLQGPRGRNFCGQHVDLSPSELDVAILSDPWPLDSIPRPGPPTTPLPKSSDGAIETPVVPPPTQVTVQSDELGTPPSRSIGELRQQLAARLNGVENGAIQQVSFRILANAQDIDLSGVSSGVRGGLSGRGSLDVQIELTCPGPMTKAEVEAKCEQLPQMPNGTYSARVRVLRKQEANSRLLV
;
A
#
# COMPACT_ATOMS: atom_id res chain seq x y z
N MET A 1 -19.53 -3.05 32.50
CA MET A 1 -18.41 -3.28 33.44
C MET A 1 -18.06 -1.95 34.10
N VAL A 2 -18.16 -1.83 35.42
CA VAL A 2 -17.74 -0.62 36.16
C VAL A 2 -16.42 -0.97 36.84
N ASN A 3 -15.35 -0.24 36.55
CA ASN A 3 -14.09 -0.37 37.29
C ASN A 3 -14.24 0.42 38.62
N PRO A 4 -14.39 -0.25 39.77
CA PRO A 4 -14.68 0.42 41.04
C PRO A 4 -13.53 1.33 41.48
N ASP A 5 -12.30 0.99 41.12
CA ASP A 5 -11.10 1.76 41.46
C ASP A 5 -11.06 3.08 40.69
N LEU A 6 -11.37 3.04 39.39
CA LEU A 6 -11.48 4.23 38.55
C LEU A 6 -12.58 5.18 39.05
N LEU A 7 -13.74 4.63 39.42
CA LEU A 7 -14.86 5.41 39.96
C LEU A 7 -14.47 6.07 41.30
N SER A 8 -13.77 5.34 42.17
CA SER A 8 -13.29 5.86 43.45
C SER A 8 -12.26 6.98 43.27
N ALA A 9 -11.35 6.84 42.30
CA ALA A 9 -10.35 7.85 41.96
C ALA A 9 -11.02 9.10 41.36
N ALA A 10 -12.00 8.92 40.47
CA ALA A 10 -12.77 10.02 39.89
C ALA A 10 -13.54 10.82 40.95
N ARG A 11 -14.18 10.14 41.91
CA ARG A 11 -14.85 10.79 43.05
C ARG A 11 -13.88 11.57 43.92
N ARG A 12 -12.71 10.99 44.24
CA ARG A 12 -11.66 11.66 45.01
C ARG A 12 -11.08 12.88 44.28
N TYR A 13 -10.87 12.77 42.97
CA TYR A 13 -10.47 13.90 42.13
C TYR A 13 -11.48 15.03 42.19
N ALA A 14 -12.75 14.76 41.91
CA ALA A 14 -13.82 15.76 41.92
C ALA A 14 -13.96 16.45 43.29
N ALA A 15 -13.91 15.68 44.38
CA ALA A 15 -13.95 16.22 45.74
C ALA A 15 -12.74 17.10 46.05
N ALA A 16 -11.52 16.68 45.69
CA ALA A 16 -10.31 17.44 45.92
C ALA A 16 -10.29 18.76 45.14
N THR A 17 -10.72 18.76 43.87
CA THR A 17 -10.84 19.98 43.06
C THR A 17 -11.86 20.96 43.63
N GLY A 18 -13.02 20.47 44.07
CA GLY A 18 -14.02 21.31 44.73
C GLY A 18 -13.53 21.91 46.06
N LEU A 19 -12.84 21.12 46.87
CA LEU A 19 -12.25 21.59 48.14
C LEU A 19 -11.10 22.58 47.93
N ALA A 20 -10.26 22.40 46.90
CA ALA A 20 -9.21 23.36 46.56
C ALA A 20 -9.78 24.76 46.21
N GLY A 21 -10.88 24.80 45.45
CA GLY A 21 -11.54 26.05 45.07
C GLY A 21 -12.17 26.81 46.23
N THR A 22 -12.54 26.12 47.31
CA THR A 22 -13.18 26.73 48.50
C THR A 22 -12.22 26.94 49.68
N ALA A 23 -10.99 26.41 49.62
CA ALA A 23 -10.03 26.47 50.71
C ALA A 23 -9.48 27.89 50.92
N ARG A 24 -9.60 28.43 52.14
CA ARG A 24 -9.06 29.75 52.51
C ARG A 24 -7.56 29.73 52.84
N ALA A 25 -7.05 28.63 53.39
CA ALA A 25 -5.64 28.49 53.76
C ALA A 25 -4.83 27.90 52.60
N ALA A 26 -3.70 28.54 52.26
CA ALA A 26 -2.83 28.14 51.16
C ALA A 26 -2.34 26.68 51.29
N GLU A 27 -1.87 26.28 52.48
CA GLU A 27 -1.41 24.90 52.71
C GLU A 27 -2.50 23.84 52.47
N ARG A 28 -3.76 24.16 52.78
CA ARG A 28 -4.89 23.24 52.54
C ARG A 28 -5.21 23.15 51.05
N ARG A 29 -5.18 24.29 50.35
CA ARG A 29 -5.35 24.32 48.90
C ARG A 29 -4.28 23.49 48.19
N ASP A 30 -3.01 23.69 48.54
CA ASP A 30 -1.88 22.91 48.05
C ASP A 30 -2.06 21.40 48.25
N ARG A 31 -2.51 20.98 49.44
CA ARG A 31 -2.78 19.56 49.72
C ARG A 31 -3.87 19.01 48.81
N TYR A 32 -4.97 19.74 48.62
CA TYR A 32 -6.06 19.31 47.74
C TYR A 32 -5.63 19.28 46.27
N GLU A 33 -4.82 20.23 45.80
CA GLU A 33 -4.28 20.24 44.44
C GLU A 33 -3.33 19.06 44.18
N ARG A 34 -2.50 18.69 45.18
CA ARG A 34 -1.65 17.49 45.09
C ARG A 34 -2.49 16.21 44.98
N ILE A 35 -3.56 16.11 45.78
CA ILE A 35 -4.49 14.98 45.69
C ILE A 35 -5.14 14.95 44.31
N ALA A 36 -5.70 16.06 43.83
CA ALA A 36 -6.32 16.13 42.52
C ALA A 36 -5.34 15.75 41.40
N SER A 37 -4.10 16.22 41.45
CA SER A 37 -3.06 15.87 40.46
C SER A 37 -2.73 14.37 40.47
N ARG A 38 -2.60 13.77 41.66
CA ARG A 38 -2.34 12.33 41.81
C ARG A 38 -3.49 11.48 41.29
N GLU A 39 -4.73 11.78 41.69
CA GLU A 39 -5.90 11.02 41.26
C GLU A 39 -6.15 11.20 39.75
N ARG A 40 -5.94 12.41 39.19
CA ARG A 40 -5.98 12.64 37.74
C ARG A 40 -4.98 11.76 36.99
N LYS A 41 -3.74 11.70 37.47
CA LYS A 41 -2.70 10.84 36.88
C LYS A 41 -3.12 9.37 36.91
N LEU A 42 -3.60 8.88 38.06
CA LEU A 42 -4.08 7.50 38.19
C LEU A 42 -5.21 7.17 37.22
N ILE A 43 -6.19 8.06 37.07
CA ILE A 43 -7.31 7.90 36.12
C ILE A 43 -6.79 7.80 34.69
N LEU A 44 -5.92 8.73 34.28
CA LEU A 44 -5.35 8.74 32.93
C LEU A 44 -4.52 7.48 32.65
N ASP A 45 -3.68 7.07 33.59
CA ASP A 45 -2.84 5.87 33.45
C ASP A 45 -3.71 4.60 33.35
N THR A 46 -4.78 4.52 34.15
CA THR A 46 -5.73 3.39 34.10
C THR A 46 -6.49 3.33 32.77
N ILE A 47 -6.93 4.48 32.24
CA ILE A 47 -7.60 4.55 30.93
C ILE A 47 -6.63 4.16 29.81
N LYS A 48 -5.38 4.63 29.86
CA LYS A 48 -4.35 4.25 28.89
C LYS A 48 -4.04 2.75 28.92
N GLN A 49 -3.97 2.15 30.10
CA GLN A 49 -3.76 0.71 30.27
C GLN A 49 -4.94 -0.13 29.79
N ALA A 50 -6.17 0.37 29.94
CA ALA A 50 -7.36 -0.29 29.40
C ALA A 50 -7.35 -0.35 27.86
N GLY A 51 -6.60 0.54 27.22
CA GLY A 51 -6.47 0.62 25.77
C GLY A 51 -7.67 1.27 25.10
N LEU A 52 -7.51 1.56 23.81
CA LEU A 52 -8.59 2.03 22.95
C LEU A 52 -9.06 0.90 22.04
N VAL A 53 -10.34 0.94 21.67
CA VAL A 53 -10.95 -0.04 20.77
C VAL A 53 -11.60 0.72 19.62
N TYR A 54 -11.24 0.36 18.40
CA TYR A 54 -11.96 0.78 17.21
C TYR A 54 -13.21 -0.07 17.07
N THR A 55 -14.35 0.58 16.83
CA THR A 55 -15.64 -0.10 16.68
C THR A 55 -16.17 0.18 15.29
N ARG A 56 -16.33 -0.86 14.48
CA ARG A 56 -16.98 -0.80 13.18
C ARG A 56 -18.40 -1.34 13.31
N VAL A 57 -19.36 -0.60 12.77
CA VAL A 57 -20.76 -1.04 12.70
C VAL A 57 -20.93 -1.83 11.41
N GLU A 58 -21.13 -3.15 11.51
CA GLU A 58 -21.33 -4.00 10.32
C GLU A 58 -22.79 -4.07 9.92
N ARG A 59 -23.68 -4.15 10.91
CA ARG A 59 -25.13 -4.14 10.71
C ARG A 59 -25.75 -3.23 11.73
N TRP A 60 -26.62 -2.33 11.27
CA TRP A 60 -27.42 -1.46 12.12
C TRP A 60 -28.88 -1.87 12.04
N GLU A 61 -29.49 -2.18 13.18
CA GLU A 61 -30.93 -2.43 13.31
C GLU A 61 -31.52 -1.58 14.46
N GLU A 62 -32.84 -1.37 14.43
CA GLU A 62 -33.54 -0.62 15.48
C GLU A 62 -33.57 -1.37 16.83
N THR A 63 -33.29 -2.68 16.83
CA THR A 63 -33.22 -3.49 18.04
C THR A 63 -31.78 -3.83 18.41
N ALA A 64 -31.45 -3.76 19.71
CA ALA A 64 -30.09 -3.99 20.21
C ALA A 64 -29.50 -5.37 19.86
N ASN A 65 -30.35 -6.37 19.60
CA ASN A 65 -29.93 -7.72 19.23
C ASN A 65 -29.61 -7.88 17.74
N GLY A 66 -30.04 -6.93 16.90
CA GLY A 66 -29.81 -6.95 15.45
C GLY A 66 -28.58 -6.15 15.00
N THR A 67 -28.06 -5.29 15.87
CA THR A 67 -26.89 -4.47 15.58
C THR A 67 -25.61 -5.25 15.86
N ALA A 68 -24.82 -5.45 14.81
CA ALA A 68 -23.54 -6.15 14.88
C ALA A 68 -22.39 -5.13 14.87
N PHE A 69 -21.51 -5.25 15.87
CA PHE A 69 -20.29 -4.46 15.99
C PHE A 69 -19.08 -5.37 15.87
N GLU A 70 -18.12 -4.95 15.06
CA GLU A 70 -16.77 -5.48 15.10
C GLU A 70 -15.91 -4.55 15.95
N MET A 71 -15.20 -5.12 16.91
CA MET A 71 -14.37 -4.39 17.86
C MET A 71 -12.92 -4.82 17.69
N GLU A 72 -12.06 -3.89 17.30
CA GLU A 72 -10.64 -4.12 17.10
C GLU A 72 -9.81 -3.32 18.12
N PRO A 73 -8.99 -3.97 18.96
CA PRO A 73 -8.17 -3.28 19.94
C PRO A 73 -7.03 -2.51 19.26
N LEU A 74 -6.88 -1.23 19.59
CA LEU A 74 -5.83 -0.35 19.06
C LEU A 74 -4.51 -0.46 19.84
N GLY A 75 -4.31 -1.58 20.56
CA GLY A 75 -3.13 -1.85 21.36
C GLY A 75 -2.86 -0.78 22.43
N GLN A 76 -1.65 -0.23 22.43
CA GLN A 76 -1.17 0.78 23.39
C GLN A 76 -1.30 2.22 22.87
N ALA A 77 -1.91 2.43 21.69
CA ALA A 77 -2.09 3.76 21.13
C ALA A 77 -2.96 4.58 22.08
N SER A 78 -2.44 5.71 22.56
CA SER A 78 -3.15 6.57 23.51
C SER A 78 -3.16 8.04 23.10
N ALA A 79 -2.22 8.46 22.26
CA ALA A 79 -2.24 9.78 21.64
C ALA A 79 -3.08 9.78 20.35
N ARG A 80 -3.65 10.93 20.01
CA ARG A 80 -4.48 11.08 18.79
C ARG A 80 -3.70 10.69 17.54
N GLU A 81 -2.46 11.15 17.42
CA GLU A 81 -1.60 10.93 16.26
C GLU A 81 -1.24 9.44 16.11
N GLU A 82 -1.01 8.74 17.22
CA GLU A 82 -0.75 7.29 17.25
C GLU A 82 -1.98 6.53 16.77
N VAL A 83 -3.16 6.86 17.33
CA VAL A 83 -4.44 6.25 16.95
C VAL A 83 -4.72 6.44 15.47
N VAL A 84 -4.60 7.66 14.96
CA VAL A 84 -4.82 7.96 13.54
C VAL A 84 -3.83 7.19 12.66
N THR A 85 -2.57 7.09 13.08
CA THR A 85 -1.54 6.37 12.31
C THR A 85 -1.82 4.88 12.26
N LEU A 86 -2.23 4.28 13.38
CA LEU A 86 -2.55 2.85 13.47
C LEU A 86 -3.82 2.52 12.69
N LEU A 87 -4.88 3.33 12.82
CA LEU A 87 -6.08 3.18 12.01
C LEU A 87 -5.78 3.30 10.51
N ARG A 88 -4.89 4.23 10.12
CA ARG A 88 -4.44 4.37 8.74
C ARG A 88 -3.69 3.13 8.25
N THR A 89 -2.90 2.46 9.07
CA THR A 89 -2.09 1.33 8.60
C THR A 89 -2.83 -0.01 8.65
N GLN A 90 -3.70 -0.21 9.65
CA GLN A 90 -4.34 -1.50 9.90
C GLN A 90 -5.77 -1.58 9.39
N VAL A 91 -6.56 -0.51 9.59
CA VAL A 91 -8.02 -0.54 9.32
C VAL A 91 -8.35 0.04 7.96
N CYS A 92 -7.80 1.21 7.65
CA CYS A 92 -8.11 1.98 6.44
C CYS A 92 -6.83 2.38 5.69
N PRO A 93 -6.05 1.42 5.15
CA PRO A 93 -4.85 1.69 4.38
C PRO A 93 -5.14 2.43 3.07
N GLN A 94 -4.16 3.18 2.56
CA GLN A 94 -4.30 3.89 1.28
C GLN A 94 -4.62 2.94 0.12
N THR A 95 -4.17 1.68 0.19
CA THR A 95 -4.52 0.63 -0.78
C THR A 95 -6.03 0.34 -0.80
N PHE A 96 -6.70 0.34 0.36
CA PHE A 96 -8.15 0.18 0.45
C PHE A 96 -8.89 1.34 -0.24
N PHE A 97 -8.40 2.57 -0.06
CA PHE A 97 -8.93 3.72 -0.81
C PHE A 97 -8.69 3.59 -2.31
N ALA A 98 -7.51 3.11 -2.73
CA ALA A 98 -7.18 2.91 -4.13
C ALA A 98 -8.07 1.85 -4.79
N GLU A 99 -8.38 0.75 -4.11
CA GLU A 99 -9.35 -0.25 -4.58
C GLU A 99 -10.76 0.32 -4.69
N HIS A 100 -11.25 0.99 -3.65
CA HIS A 100 -12.57 1.62 -3.67
C HIS A 100 -12.70 2.68 -4.77
N LEU A 101 -11.63 3.46 -5.00
CA LEU A 101 -11.52 4.42 -6.11
C LEU A 101 -11.59 3.68 -7.45
N ARG A 102 -10.79 2.63 -7.62
CA ARG A 102 -10.69 1.82 -8.84
C ARG A 102 -12.06 1.31 -9.29
N ASP A 103 -12.85 0.78 -8.36
CA ASP A 103 -14.18 0.23 -8.63
C ASP A 103 -15.21 1.29 -9.06
N ARG A 104 -14.95 2.57 -8.74
CA ARG A 104 -15.86 3.70 -8.99
C ARG A 104 -15.25 4.78 -9.87
N LEU A 105 -14.17 4.46 -10.59
CA LEU A 105 -13.40 5.42 -11.38
C LEU A 105 -14.28 6.25 -12.33
N SER A 106 -15.27 5.61 -12.97
CA SER A 106 -16.21 6.27 -13.88
C SER A 106 -16.98 7.44 -13.27
N THR A 107 -17.18 7.44 -11.94
CA THR A 107 -17.90 8.51 -11.23
C THR A 107 -17.01 9.74 -10.96
N PHE A 108 -15.70 9.55 -10.96
CA PHE A 108 -14.72 10.59 -10.61
C PHE A 108 -13.98 11.17 -11.82
N MET A 109 -14.15 10.60 -13.01
CA MET A 109 -13.52 11.13 -14.23
C MET A 109 -13.94 12.58 -14.51
N GLY A 110 -12.97 13.42 -14.86
CA GLY A 110 -13.14 14.85 -15.09
C GLY A 110 -13.21 15.71 -13.83
N GLN A 111 -13.12 15.12 -12.63
CA GLN A 111 -13.10 15.86 -11.37
C GLN A 111 -11.67 16.14 -10.91
N SER A 112 -11.48 17.20 -10.12
CA SER A 112 -10.20 17.45 -9.47
C SER A 112 -10.00 16.53 -8.25
N VAL A 113 -8.74 16.31 -7.85
CA VAL A 113 -8.42 15.53 -6.65
C VAL A 113 -9.11 16.12 -5.40
N GLU A 114 -9.17 17.45 -5.27
CA GLU A 114 -9.89 18.11 -4.17
C GLU A 114 -11.39 17.79 -4.18
N GLN A 115 -12.00 17.74 -5.36
CA GLN A 115 -13.42 17.39 -5.50
C GLN A 115 -13.66 15.93 -5.11
N VAL A 116 -12.77 15.02 -5.51
CA VAL A 116 -12.84 13.61 -5.12
C VAL A 116 -12.66 13.47 -3.60
N ASP A 117 -11.70 14.14 -2.98
CA ASP A 117 -11.54 14.13 -1.51
C ASP A 117 -12.80 14.63 -0.80
N ARG A 118 -13.40 15.72 -1.30
CA ARG A 118 -14.66 16.26 -0.77
C ARG A 118 -15.81 15.25 -0.90
N LEU A 119 -15.89 14.50 -1.99
CA LEU A 119 -16.90 13.45 -2.17
C LEU A 119 -16.70 12.31 -1.17
N TYR A 120 -15.45 11.89 -0.92
CA TYR A 120 -15.14 10.88 0.10
C TYR A 120 -15.57 11.30 1.51
N ARG A 121 -15.50 12.60 1.83
CA ARG A 121 -15.93 13.12 3.13
C ARG A 121 -17.44 13.32 3.27
N THR A 122 -18.15 13.46 2.16
CA THR A 122 -19.58 13.83 2.17
C THR A 122 -20.50 12.70 1.76
N THR A 123 -19.98 11.65 1.11
CA THR A 123 -20.78 10.51 0.64
C THR A 123 -20.85 9.43 1.71
N LEU A 124 -22.08 9.11 2.13
CA LEU A 124 -22.31 8.01 3.06
C LEU A 124 -21.91 6.67 2.43
N GLY A 125 -21.27 5.81 3.22
CA GLY A 125 -20.79 4.51 2.79
C GLY A 125 -19.43 4.52 2.11
N PHE A 126 -18.82 5.69 1.86
CA PHE A 126 -17.43 5.75 1.40
C PHE A 126 -16.46 5.61 2.58
N PRO A 127 -15.24 5.06 2.35
CA PRO A 127 -14.18 5.06 3.33
C PRO A 127 -13.89 6.48 3.82
N VAL A 128 -13.85 6.69 5.13
CA VAL A 128 -13.65 8.03 5.70
C VAL A 128 -12.15 8.34 5.77
N PRO A 129 -11.65 9.38 5.06
CA PRO A 129 -10.24 9.76 5.13
C PRO A 129 -9.90 10.31 6.51
N LEU A 130 -8.90 9.70 7.16
CA LEU A 130 -8.44 10.10 8.51
C LEU A 130 -7.43 11.25 8.48
N LYS A 131 -6.81 11.49 7.31
CA LYS A 131 -5.87 12.56 7.01
C LYS A 131 -6.13 13.07 5.60
N ASP A 132 -5.68 14.30 5.34
CA ASP A 132 -5.91 14.99 4.06
C ASP A 132 -5.14 14.34 2.89
N ASP A 133 -4.09 13.55 3.17
CA ASP A 133 -3.27 12.89 2.16
C ASP A 133 -3.81 11.52 1.72
N MET A 134 -4.91 11.03 2.29
CA MET A 134 -5.39 9.66 2.07
C MET A 134 -5.89 9.42 0.66
N VAL A 135 -6.82 10.26 0.19
CA VAL A 135 -7.41 10.15 -1.14
C VAL A 135 -6.40 10.55 -2.21
N ALA A 136 -5.68 11.65 -1.96
CA ALA A 136 -4.55 12.11 -2.78
C ALA A 136 -3.48 11.01 -2.98
N GLY A 137 -3.06 10.35 -1.90
CA GLY A 137 -2.09 9.25 -1.95
C GLY A 137 -2.63 8.03 -2.69
N ALA A 138 -3.91 7.69 -2.50
CA ALA A 138 -4.56 6.60 -3.24
C ALA A 138 -4.64 6.87 -4.75
N ILE A 139 -4.94 8.11 -5.15
CA ILE A 139 -4.93 8.52 -6.55
C ILE A 139 -3.51 8.41 -7.14
N ARG A 140 -2.48 8.83 -6.41
CA ARG A 140 -1.08 8.64 -6.84
C ARG A 140 -0.76 7.16 -7.05
N LEU A 141 -1.14 6.28 -6.12
CA LEU A 141 -0.92 4.84 -6.27
C LEU A 141 -1.56 4.27 -7.55
N LEU A 142 -2.76 4.74 -7.92
CA LEU A 142 -3.44 4.31 -9.14
C LEU A 142 -2.80 4.87 -10.41
N VAL A 143 -2.33 6.12 -10.37
CA VAL A 143 -1.68 6.78 -11.51
C VAL A 143 -0.28 6.23 -11.75
N GLU A 144 0.44 5.86 -10.70
CA GLU A 144 1.80 5.32 -10.76
C GLU A 144 1.84 3.83 -11.12
N ASP A 145 0.71 3.13 -11.07
CA ASP A 145 0.59 1.73 -11.47
C ASP A 145 0.82 1.57 -12.99
N SER A 146 2.05 1.15 -13.33
CA SER A 146 2.51 0.95 -14.70
C SER A 146 1.90 -0.29 -15.37
N ASP A 147 1.42 -1.26 -14.59
CA ASP A 147 0.91 -2.53 -15.12
C ASP A 147 -0.55 -2.39 -15.54
N SER A 148 -1.39 -1.79 -14.70
CA SER A 148 -2.82 -1.65 -15.00
C SER A 148 -3.17 -0.38 -15.78
N ARG A 149 -2.39 0.70 -15.59
CA ARG A 149 -2.60 2.04 -16.19
C ARG A 149 -4.08 2.42 -16.20
N THR A 150 -4.72 2.31 -15.03
CA THR A 150 -6.18 2.46 -14.90
C THR A 150 -6.63 3.92 -14.81
N LEU A 151 -5.74 4.85 -14.47
CA LEU A 151 -6.06 6.26 -14.26
C LEU A 151 -4.99 7.17 -14.88
N GLY A 152 -5.44 8.19 -15.60
CA GLY A 152 -4.63 9.34 -16.01
C GLY A 152 -4.86 10.52 -15.07
N LEU A 153 -3.80 11.25 -14.74
CA LEU A 153 -3.87 12.51 -14.01
C LEU A 153 -3.36 13.68 -14.86
N GLN A 154 -4.22 14.68 -15.08
CA GLN A 154 -3.87 15.93 -15.75
C GLN A 154 -3.48 16.97 -14.70
N GLY A 155 -2.18 17.20 -14.58
CA GLY A 155 -1.62 18.20 -13.70
C GLY A 155 -1.71 19.64 -14.25
N PRO A 156 -1.40 20.63 -13.40
CA PRO A 156 -1.34 22.02 -13.82
C PRO A 156 -0.27 22.21 -14.91
N ARG A 157 -0.50 23.21 -15.79
CA ARG A 157 0.38 23.54 -16.94
C ARG A 157 0.45 22.46 -18.03
N GLY A 158 -0.55 21.58 -18.10
CA GLY A 158 -0.70 20.60 -19.17
C GLY A 158 0.25 19.40 -19.07
N ARG A 159 0.81 19.13 -17.88
CA ARG A 159 1.55 17.90 -17.61
C ARG A 159 0.56 16.75 -17.37
N ASN A 160 0.78 15.61 -18.02
CA ASN A 160 -0.08 14.44 -17.89
C ASN A 160 0.72 13.28 -17.32
N PHE A 161 0.14 12.54 -16.39
CA PHE A 161 0.78 11.40 -15.70
C PHE A 161 -0.07 10.15 -15.87
N CYS A 162 0.54 9.04 -16.31
CA CYS A 162 -0.12 7.73 -16.39
C CYS A 162 0.93 6.62 -16.48
N GLY A 163 0.98 5.77 -15.46
CA GLY A 163 2.01 4.74 -15.25
C GLY A 163 3.39 5.32 -14.93
N GLN A 164 3.46 6.55 -14.39
CA GLN A 164 4.70 7.28 -14.12
C GLN A 164 4.61 7.98 -12.77
N HIS A 165 5.76 8.19 -12.12
CA HIS A 165 5.85 8.89 -10.84
C HIS A 165 5.28 10.32 -10.93
N VAL A 166 4.43 10.67 -9.98
CA VAL A 166 3.77 11.99 -9.93
C VAL A 166 4.62 12.95 -9.11
N ASP A 167 5.35 13.84 -9.80
CA ASP A 167 6.24 14.86 -9.20
C ASP A 167 5.51 16.15 -8.77
N LEU A 168 4.20 16.08 -8.51
CA LEU A 168 3.38 17.22 -8.11
C LEU A 168 3.46 17.49 -6.60
N SER A 169 3.52 18.77 -6.23
CA SER A 169 3.30 19.19 -4.83
C SER A 169 1.86 18.91 -4.37
N PRO A 170 1.57 18.89 -3.06
CA PRO A 170 0.20 18.68 -2.56
C PRO A 170 -0.82 19.65 -3.15
N SER A 171 -0.49 20.95 -3.21
CA SER A 171 -1.38 21.97 -3.79
C SER A 171 -1.59 21.82 -5.30
N GLU A 172 -0.59 21.34 -6.04
CA GLU A 172 -0.72 21.06 -7.47
C GLU A 172 -1.53 19.78 -7.72
N LEU A 173 -1.45 18.82 -6.80
CA LEU A 173 -2.23 17.60 -6.86
C LEU A 173 -3.72 17.88 -6.64
N ASP A 174 -4.07 18.73 -5.69
CA ASP A 174 -5.48 19.08 -5.37
C ASP A 174 -6.24 19.62 -6.59
N VAL A 175 -5.55 20.40 -7.44
CA VAL A 175 -6.11 20.97 -8.67
C VAL A 175 -5.96 20.07 -9.90
N ALA A 176 -5.23 18.95 -9.78
CA ALA A 176 -5.07 18.02 -10.89
C ALA A 176 -6.38 17.27 -11.16
N ILE A 177 -6.66 17.01 -12.44
CA ILE A 177 -7.93 16.46 -12.91
C ILE A 177 -7.76 14.98 -13.27
N LEU A 178 -8.67 14.13 -12.79
CA LEU A 178 -8.73 12.73 -13.15
C LEU A 178 -9.21 12.58 -14.59
N SER A 179 -8.56 11.71 -15.35
CA SER A 179 -8.80 11.54 -16.78
C SER A 179 -8.58 10.08 -17.20
N ASP A 180 -9.08 9.75 -18.38
CA ASP A 180 -8.83 8.44 -18.98
C ASP A 180 -7.33 8.19 -19.15
N PRO A 181 -6.88 6.93 -19.02
CA PRO A 181 -5.47 6.61 -19.14
C PRO A 181 -4.93 6.92 -20.54
N TRP A 182 -3.78 7.58 -20.60
CA TRP A 182 -3.18 7.95 -21.88
C TRP A 182 -2.51 6.76 -22.57
N PRO A 183 -2.65 6.62 -23.90
CA PRO A 183 -1.88 5.64 -24.66
C PRO A 183 -0.37 5.92 -24.54
N LEU A 184 0.45 4.87 -24.59
CA LEU A 184 1.92 4.96 -24.48
C LEU A 184 2.57 5.90 -25.52
N ASP A 185 1.85 6.22 -26.62
CA ASP A 185 2.33 7.04 -27.73
C ASP A 185 2.09 8.55 -27.58
N SER A 186 1.44 9.03 -26.51
CA SER A 186 1.16 10.46 -26.33
C SER A 186 2.10 11.16 -25.35
N ILE A 187 3.42 10.98 -25.53
CA ILE A 187 4.38 11.99 -25.09
C ILE A 187 4.41 13.05 -26.20
N PRO A 188 3.99 14.31 -25.96
CA PRO A 188 4.19 15.36 -26.94
C PRO A 188 5.70 15.56 -27.07
N ARG A 189 6.29 15.04 -28.15
CA ARG A 189 7.66 15.38 -28.52
C ARG A 189 7.67 16.90 -28.68
N PRO A 190 8.54 17.66 -27.97
CA PRO A 190 8.70 19.07 -28.23
C PRO A 190 9.00 19.21 -29.72
N GLY A 191 8.14 19.89 -30.46
CA GLY A 191 8.38 20.17 -31.86
C GLY A 191 9.76 20.82 -32.00
N PRO A 192 10.58 20.44 -32.99
CA PRO A 192 11.88 21.05 -33.17
C PRO A 192 11.71 22.57 -33.37
N PRO A 193 12.63 23.39 -32.84
CA PRO A 193 12.51 24.84 -32.86
C PRO A 193 12.41 25.36 -34.31
N THR A 194 11.34 26.10 -34.58
CA THR A 194 11.11 26.76 -35.86
C THR A 194 12.23 27.76 -36.11
N THR A 195 13.18 27.39 -36.97
CA THR A 195 14.13 28.35 -37.55
C THR A 195 13.48 28.88 -38.83
N PRO A 196 13.29 30.20 -38.98
CA PRO A 196 12.60 30.74 -40.14
C PRO A 196 13.55 30.85 -41.32
N LEU A 197 13.21 30.22 -42.45
CA LEU A 197 13.83 30.55 -43.74
C LEU A 197 12.78 30.65 -44.87
N PRO A 198 13.10 31.44 -45.92
CA PRO A 198 12.12 32.19 -46.69
C PRO A 198 11.51 31.42 -47.87
N LYS A 199 10.42 31.99 -48.39
CA LYS A 199 9.65 31.56 -49.57
C LYS A 199 10.54 31.35 -50.81
N SER A 200 10.27 30.32 -51.62
CA SER A 200 9.77 30.44 -53.01
C SER A 200 9.61 29.08 -53.73
N SER A 201 8.42 28.92 -54.33
CA SER A 201 8.03 28.31 -55.63
C SER A 201 8.35 26.86 -56.05
N ASP A 202 7.24 26.19 -56.42
CA ASP A 202 6.98 25.29 -57.56
C ASP A 202 7.72 23.96 -57.77
N GLY A 203 6.92 22.91 -58.05
CA GLY A 203 7.34 21.81 -58.92
C GLY A 203 7.03 20.38 -58.41
N ALA A 204 5.93 19.82 -58.92
CA ALA A 204 5.58 18.42 -59.17
C ALA A 204 6.37 17.23 -58.56
N ILE A 205 5.58 16.34 -57.94
CA ILE A 205 5.56 14.85 -58.03
C ILE A 205 6.92 14.14 -57.96
N GLU A 206 7.15 13.41 -56.87
CA GLU A 206 7.55 11.99 -56.89
C GLU A 206 7.56 11.42 -55.47
N THR A 207 6.72 10.41 -55.22
CA THR A 207 6.73 9.56 -54.02
C THR A 207 8.02 8.73 -53.98
N PRO A 208 8.87 8.83 -52.95
CA PRO A 208 9.89 7.83 -52.69
C PRO A 208 9.38 6.86 -51.62
N VAL A 209 9.24 5.59 -52.02
CA VAL A 209 9.08 4.45 -51.13
C VAL A 209 10.29 4.41 -50.19
N VAL A 210 10.07 4.64 -48.89
CA VAL A 210 11.07 4.48 -47.83
C VAL A 210 10.75 3.19 -47.06
N PRO A 211 11.73 2.29 -46.85
CA PRO A 211 11.50 0.97 -46.28
C PRO A 211 11.09 1.05 -44.79
N PRO A 212 10.35 0.07 -44.26
CA PRO A 212 9.91 0.07 -42.87
C PRO A 212 11.11 -0.01 -41.92
N PRO A 213 11.19 0.83 -40.87
CA PRO A 213 12.19 0.66 -39.83
C PRO A 213 11.85 -0.56 -38.99
N THR A 214 12.81 -1.47 -38.88
CA THR A 214 12.81 -2.65 -38.02
C THR A 214 12.45 -2.27 -36.58
N GLN A 215 11.23 -2.63 -36.16
CA GLN A 215 10.81 -2.55 -34.76
C GLN A 215 11.57 -3.61 -33.97
N VAL A 216 12.50 -3.18 -33.12
CA VAL A 216 13.12 -4.06 -32.13
C VAL A 216 12.10 -4.22 -31.00
N THR A 217 11.23 -5.22 -31.12
CA THR A 217 10.27 -5.60 -30.08
C THR A 217 11.07 -6.19 -28.93
N VAL A 218 11.25 -5.45 -27.84
CA VAL A 218 11.84 -6.00 -26.61
C VAL A 218 10.74 -6.77 -25.89
N GLN A 219 10.69 -8.09 -26.12
CA GLN A 219 9.74 -8.98 -25.46
C GLN A 219 10.28 -9.41 -24.09
N SER A 220 9.47 -9.19 -23.04
CA SER A 220 9.70 -9.68 -21.69
C SER A 220 9.06 -11.05 -21.54
N ASP A 221 9.85 -12.09 -21.26
CA ASP A 221 9.42 -13.47 -21.03
C ASP A 221 9.28 -13.70 -19.51
N GLU A 222 8.18 -14.32 -19.07
CA GLU A 222 7.92 -14.64 -17.65
C GLU A 222 8.10 -16.14 -17.42
N LEU A 223 9.15 -16.50 -16.69
CA LEU A 223 9.52 -17.87 -16.39
C LEU A 223 9.04 -18.23 -14.98
N GLY A 224 8.00 -19.05 -14.89
CA GLY A 224 7.50 -19.62 -13.64
C GLY A 224 8.11 -21.00 -13.34
N THR A 225 8.31 -21.29 -12.05
CA THR A 225 8.62 -22.64 -11.56
C THR A 225 7.37 -23.29 -10.94
N PRO A 226 7.19 -24.61 -11.12
CA PRO A 226 6.15 -25.34 -10.41
C PRO A 226 6.41 -25.34 -8.90
N PRO A 227 5.36 -25.56 -8.07
CA PRO A 227 5.49 -25.59 -6.62
C PRO A 227 6.46 -26.70 -6.17
N SER A 228 7.51 -26.30 -5.44
CA SER A 228 8.57 -27.16 -4.92
C SER A 228 8.44 -27.33 -3.41
N ARG A 229 8.80 -28.50 -2.88
CA ARG A 229 8.67 -28.80 -1.44
C ARG A 229 9.95 -28.49 -0.65
N SER A 230 11.01 -28.07 -1.34
CA SER A 230 12.27 -27.69 -0.73
C SER A 230 12.94 -26.55 -1.49
N ILE A 231 13.75 -25.75 -0.78
CA ILE A 231 14.54 -24.66 -1.36
C ILE A 231 15.57 -25.21 -2.36
N GLY A 232 16.15 -26.39 -2.11
CA GLY A 232 17.11 -27.03 -3.01
C GLY A 232 16.49 -27.46 -4.35
N GLU A 233 15.25 -27.97 -4.31
CA GLU A 233 14.49 -28.32 -5.52
C GLU A 233 14.08 -27.06 -6.31
N LEU A 234 13.62 -26.01 -5.61
CA LEU A 234 13.33 -24.72 -6.24
C LEU A 234 14.56 -24.16 -6.95
N ARG A 235 15.73 -24.19 -6.30
CA ARG A 235 16.99 -23.74 -6.88
C ARG A 235 17.35 -24.52 -8.15
N GLN A 236 17.21 -25.84 -8.13
CA GLN A 236 17.50 -26.67 -9.32
C GLN A 236 16.54 -26.36 -10.48
N GLN A 237 15.25 -26.18 -10.20
CA GLN A 237 14.25 -25.82 -11.21
C GLN A 237 14.49 -24.42 -11.77
N LEU A 238 14.86 -23.47 -10.91
CA LEU A 238 15.21 -22.10 -11.29
C LEU A 238 16.48 -22.09 -12.15
N ALA A 239 17.52 -22.84 -11.76
CA ALA A 239 18.77 -22.98 -12.50
C ALA A 239 18.58 -23.63 -13.88
N ALA A 240 17.65 -24.59 -13.99
CA ALA A 240 17.29 -25.24 -15.25
C ALA A 240 16.49 -24.31 -16.18
N ARG A 241 15.58 -23.48 -15.64
CA ARG A 241 14.79 -22.51 -16.41
C ARG A 241 15.59 -21.27 -16.82
N LEU A 242 16.59 -20.90 -16.02
CA LEU A 242 17.56 -19.85 -16.33
C LEU A 242 18.76 -20.37 -17.16
N ASN A 243 18.71 -21.61 -17.64
CA ASN A 243 19.76 -22.15 -18.51
C ASN A 243 19.58 -21.60 -19.94
N GLY A 244 20.49 -20.72 -20.38
CA GLY A 244 20.42 -20.03 -21.67
C GLY A 244 19.95 -18.56 -21.59
N VAL A 245 19.79 -17.99 -20.40
CA VAL A 245 19.53 -16.55 -20.18
C VAL A 245 20.85 -15.81 -19.98
N GLU A 246 21.11 -14.76 -20.75
CA GLU A 246 22.34 -13.95 -20.64
C GLU A 246 22.40 -13.15 -19.32
N ASN A 247 23.61 -12.86 -18.86
CA ASN A 247 23.85 -12.08 -17.65
C ASN A 247 23.23 -10.67 -17.75
N GLY A 248 22.40 -10.29 -16.77
CA GLY A 248 21.76 -8.96 -16.74
C GLY A 248 20.40 -8.88 -17.47
N ALA A 249 19.90 -9.99 -18.01
CA ALA A 249 18.59 -10.04 -18.66
C ALA A 249 17.41 -10.17 -17.67
N ILE A 250 17.65 -10.51 -16.41
CA ILE A 250 16.60 -10.73 -15.41
C ILE A 250 16.22 -9.37 -14.80
N GLN A 251 15.00 -8.89 -15.01
CA GLN A 251 14.53 -7.61 -14.46
C GLN A 251 13.90 -7.73 -13.08
N GLN A 252 13.32 -8.87 -12.78
CA GLN A 252 12.55 -9.08 -11.55
C GLN A 252 12.48 -10.56 -11.21
N VAL A 253 12.60 -10.88 -9.92
CA VAL A 253 12.31 -12.21 -9.39
C VAL A 253 11.31 -12.07 -8.26
N SER A 254 10.26 -12.88 -8.30
CA SER A 254 9.24 -12.97 -7.27
C SER A 254 9.20 -14.39 -6.71
N PHE A 255 9.41 -14.54 -5.40
CA PHE A 255 9.30 -15.81 -4.69
C PHE A 255 7.99 -15.84 -3.90
N ARG A 256 7.22 -16.91 -4.04
CA ARG A 256 6.02 -17.16 -3.26
C ARG A 256 6.22 -18.41 -2.41
N ILE A 257 6.03 -18.26 -1.11
CA ILE A 257 6.08 -19.32 -0.10
C ILE A 257 4.69 -19.48 0.47
N LEU A 258 4.16 -20.69 0.44
CA LEU A 258 2.86 -21.06 1.00
C LEU A 258 3.10 -22.12 2.06
N ALA A 259 2.86 -21.82 3.33
CA ALA A 259 2.97 -22.79 4.42
C ALA A 259 1.60 -22.97 5.07
N ASN A 260 1.12 -24.21 5.08
CA ASN A 260 -0.09 -24.59 5.79
C ASN A 260 0.29 -25.63 6.84
N ALA A 261 0.08 -25.28 8.11
CA ALA A 261 0.37 -26.14 9.23
C ALA A 261 -0.87 -26.25 10.12
N GLN A 262 -1.38 -27.47 10.28
CA GLN A 262 -2.56 -27.77 11.09
C GLN A 262 -2.14 -28.49 12.36
N ASP A 263 -2.84 -28.19 13.47
CA ASP A 263 -2.58 -28.77 14.80
C ASP A 263 -1.11 -28.64 15.25
N ILE A 264 -0.50 -27.48 15.02
CA ILE A 264 0.85 -27.18 15.48
C ILE A 264 0.83 -26.41 16.81
N ASP A 265 1.85 -26.62 17.63
CA ASP A 265 2.08 -25.73 18.77
C ASP A 265 2.64 -24.39 18.26
N LEU A 266 1.84 -23.33 18.39
CA LEU A 266 2.18 -21.98 17.97
C LEU A 266 3.37 -21.42 18.76
N SER A 267 3.72 -22.03 19.90
CA SER A 267 4.94 -21.70 20.66
C SER A 267 6.24 -21.99 19.90
N GLY A 268 6.19 -22.84 18.86
CA GLY A 268 7.31 -23.13 17.96
C GLY A 268 7.50 -22.15 16.80
N VAL A 269 6.52 -21.28 16.53
CA VAL A 269 6.54 -20.30 15.44
C VAL A 269 7.21 -19.00 15.91
N SER A 270 7.96 -18.28 15.08
CA SER A 270 8.65 -17.05 15.53
C SER A 270 7.70 -16.00 16.12
N SER A 271 8.12 -15.27 17.15
CA SER A 271 7.32 -14.22 17.81
C SER A 271 6.86 -13.12 16.86
N GLY A 272 7.60 -12.87 15.78
CA GLY A 272 7.21 -11.93 14.73
C GLY A 272 5.99 -12.37 13.92
N VAL A 273 5.69 -13.68 13.86
CA VAL A 273 4.53 -14.23 13.15
C VAL A 273 3.39 -14.59 14.11
N ARG A 274 3.70 -15.16 15.29
CA ARG A 274 2.68 -15.54 16.30
C ARG A 274 2.22 -14.40 17.21
N GLY A 275 2.99 -13.32 17.32
CA GLY A 275 2.77 -12.29 18.35
C GLY A 275 2.79 -12.88 19.76
N GLY A 276 1.70 -12.65 20.51
CA GLY A 276 1.50 -13.20 21.86
C GLY A 276 0.72 -14.53 21.91
N LEU A 277 0.40 -15.12 20.76
CA LEU A 277 -0.40 -16.35 20.70
C LEU A 277 0.44 -17.58 21.11
N SER A 278 -0.16 -18.48 21.89
CA SER A 278 0.46 -19.72 22.37
C SER A 278 -0.59 -20.84 22.45
N GLY A 279 -0.15 -22.10 22.42
CA GLY A 279 -1.02 -23.27 22.39
C GLY A 279 -1.17 -23.87 21.00
N ARG A 280 -2.01 -24.91 20.88
CA ARG A 280 -2.25 -25.62 19.62
C ARG A 280 -3.15 -24.80 18.70
N GLY A 281 -2.77 -24.69 17.43
CA GLY A 281 -3.55 -23.96 16.45
C GLY A 281 -3.17 -24.34 15.02
N SER A 282 -3.90 -23.78 14.06
CA SER A 282 -3.58 -23.82 12.65
C SER A 282 -2.92 -22.51 12.22
N LEU A 283 -1.87 -22.60 11.43
CA LEU A 283 -1.17 -21.47 10.84
C LEU A 283 -1.21 -21.60 9.32
N ASP A 284 -1.78 -20.60 8.66
CA ASP A 284 -1.72 -20.42 7.21
C ASP A 284 -0.90 -19.15 6.92
N VAL A 285 0.17 -19.29 6.15
CA VAL A 285 1.11 -18.22 5.86
C VAL A 285 1.41 -18.19 4.38
N GLN A 286 1.11 -17.05 3.76
CA GLN A 286 1.50 -16.71 2.41
C GLN A 286 2.52 -15.56 2.45
N ILE A 287 3.74 -15.84 1.98
CA ILE A 287 4.82 -14.85 1.89
C ILE A 287 5.16 -14.65 0.41
N GLU A 288 5.10 -13.41 -0.05
CA GLU A 288 5.48 -13.02 -1.41
C GLU A 288 6.63 -12.00 -1.35
N LEU A 289 7.77 -12.38 -1.92
CA LEU A 289 9.00 -11.59 -1.91
C LEU A 289 9.34 -11.20 -3.34
N THR A 290 9.28 -9.92 -3.66
CA THR A 290 9.66 -9.40 -4.98
C THR A 290 10.98 -8.65 -4.88
N CYS A 291 11.96 -9.07 -5.67
CA CYS A 291 13.24 -8.41 -5.82
C CYS A 291 13.31 -7.79 -7.22
N PRO A 292 13.16 -6.46 -7.34
CA PRO A 292 13.36 -5.75 -8.60
C PRO A 292 14.85 -5.47 -8.86
N GLY A 293 15.26 -5.47 -10.12
CA GLY A 293 16.58 -5.03 -10.57
C GLY A 293 17.24 -5.98 -11.56
N PRO A 294 18.16 -5.49 -12.41
CA PRO A 294 18.94 -6.33 -13.30
C PRO A 294 19.80 -7.28 -12.45
N MET A 295 19.48 -8.56 -12.49
CA MET A 295 20.17 -9.57 -11.69
C MET A 295 20.76 -10.68 -12.55
N THR A 296 21.89 -11.19 -12.09
CA THR A 296 22.56 -12.33 -12.71
C THR A 296 21.97 -13.63 -12.19
N LYS A 297 22.13 -14.72 -12.96
CA LYS A 297 21.69 -16.06 -12.55
C LYS A 297 22.24 -16.45 -11.17
N ALA A 298 23.52 -16.16 -10.91
CA ALA A 298 24.17 -16.48 -9.64
C ALA A 298 23.55 -15.71 -8.47
N GLU A 299 23.17 -14.44 -8.66
CA GLU A 299 22.50 -13.64 -7.64
C GLU A 299 21.09 -14.16 -7.35
N VAL A 300 20.35 -14.58 -8.38
CA VAL A 300 19.01 -15.18 -8.21
C VAL A 300 19.07 -16.50 -7.46
N GLU A 301 20.06 -17.35 -7.75
CA GLU A 301 20.31 -18.59 -7.00
C GLU A 301 20.73 -18.30 -5.55
N ALA A 302 21.62 -17.33 -5.32
CA ALA A 302 22.02 -16.93 -3.97
C ALA A 302 20.85 -16.35 -3.16
N LYS A 303 19.92 -15.63 -3.81
CA LYS A 303 18.69 -15.12 -3.17
C LYS A 303 17.70 -16.23 -2.85
N CYS A 304 17.62 -17.27 -3.68
CA CYS A 304 16.83 -18.45 -3.39
C CYS A 304 17.31 -19.17 -2.12
N GLU A 305 18.63 -19.20 -1.86
CA GLU A 305 19.20 -19.80 -0.65
C GLU A 305 18.98 -18.97 0.63
N GLN A 306 18.72 -17.67 0.48
CA GLN A 306 18.40 -16.77 1.59
C GLN A 306 16.94 -16.84 2.03
N LEU A 307 16.10 -17.66 1.37
CA LEU A 307 14.69 -17.79 1.70
C LEU A 307 14.50 -18.49 3.06
N PRO A 308 13.51 -18.06 3.86
CA PRO A 308 13.22 -18.69 5.14
C PRO A 308 12.72 -20.13 4.95
N GLN A 309 13.30 -21.05 5.73
CA GLN A 309 12.84 -22.43 5.81
C GLN A 309 11.60 -22.51 6.71
N MET A 310 10.47 -22.89 6.14
CA MET A 310 9.21 -23.05 6.85
C MET A 310 8.82 -24.54 6.85
N PRO A 311 8.46 -25.12 8.00
CA PRO A 311 7.91 -26.48 8.03
C PRO A 311 6.62 -26.53 7.21
N ASN A 312 6.50 -27.51 6.32
CA ASN A 312 5.40 -27.68 5.35
C ASN A 312 5.24 -26.51 4.36
N GLY A 313 6.32 -25.76 4.09
CA GLY A 313 6.35 -24.72 3.06
C GLY A 313 6.42 -25.28 1.64
N THR A 314 5.55 -24.78 0.76
CA THR A 314 5.63 -24.93 -0.69
C THR A 314 6.21 -23.66 -1.27
N TYR A 315 7.24 -23.79 -2.10
CA TYR A 315 8.00 -22.69 -2.66
C TYR A 315 7.80 -22.61 -4.16
N SER A 316 7.61 -21.41 -4.69
CA SER A 316 7.55 -21.15 -6.13
C SER A 316 8.26 -19.84 -6.43
N ALA A 317 8.84 -19.75 -7.62
CA ALA A 317 9.52 -18.56 -8.11
C ALA A 317 9.01 -18.20 -9.49
N ARG A 318 8.84 -16.91 -9.74
CA ARG A 318 8.60 -16.32 -11.06
C ARG A 318 9.73 -15.36 -11.38
N VAL A 319 10.23 -15.42 -12.60
CA VAL A 319 11.34 -14.60 -13.07
C VAL A 319 10.93 -13.89 -14.34
N ARG A 320 11.12 -12.58 -14.40
CA ARG A 320 10.89 -11.77 -15.60
C ARG A 320 12.22 -11.51 -16.29
N VAL A 321 12.36 -11.95 -17.54
CA VAL A 321 13.59 -11.86 -18.33
C VAL A 321 13.36 -11.09 -19.63
N LEU A 322 14.27 -10.20 -20.00
CA LEU A 322 14.33 -9.59 -21.32
C LEU A 322 15.09 -10.52 -22.29
N ARG A 323 14.42 -11.06 -23.32
CA ARG A 323 15.11 -11.83 -24.35
C ARG A 323 15.30 -10.96 -25.60
N LYS A 324 16.53 -10.85 -26.11
CA LYS A 324 16.82 -10.25 -27.41
C LYS A 324 16.64 -11.34 -28.47
N GLN A 325 15.67 -11.18 -29.37
CA GLN A 325 15.40 -12.19 -30.40
C GLN A 325 16.47 -12.09 -31.51
N GLU A 326 17.32 -13.10 -31.66
CA GLU A 326 18.09 -13.28 -32.89
C GLU A 326 17.16 -13.79 -33.99
N ALA A 327 17.08 -13.05 -35.09
CA ALA A 327 16.32 -13.40 -36.29
C ALA A 327 16.93 -14.67 -36.93
N ASN A 328 16.30 -15.82 -36.67
CA ASN A 328 16.72 -17.10 -37.21
C ASN A 328 16.34 -17.16 -38.71
N SER A 329 17.30 -16.81 -39.56
CA SER A 329 17.21 -16.99 -41.02
C SER A 329 17.51 -18.45 -41.37
N ARG A 330 16.52 -19.33 -41.19
CA ARG A 330 16.51 -20.65 -41.86
C ARG A 330 15.53 -20.59 -43.02
N LEU A 331 16.01 -20.13 -44.16
CA LEU A 331 15.34 -20.37 -45.43
C LEU A 331 15.69 -21.79 -45.89
N LEU A 332 14.64 -22.61 -45.98
CA LEU A 332 14.60 -23.89 -46.67
C LEU A 332 14.96 -23.72 -48.15
N VAL A 333 15.61 -24.78 -48.66
CA VAL A 333 15.78 -25.27 -50.04
C VAL A 333 15.03 -24.51 -51.13
#